data_AF-A0A923ZZF1-F1
#
_entry.id   AF-A0A923ZZF1-F1
#
_cell.length_a   1.000
_cell.length_b   1.000
_cell.length_c   1.000
_cell.angle_alpha   90.00
_cell.angle_beta   90.00
_cell.angle_gamma   90.00
#
_symmetry.space_group_name_H-M   'P 1'
#
loop_
_entity.id
_entity.type
_entity.pdbx_description
1 polymer ?
#
loop_
_entity_poly.entity_id
_entity_poly.type
_entity_poly.pdbx_seq_one_letter_code
_entity_poly.pdbx_strand_id
1 'polypeptide(L)'
;MAHFCTKCGTAATAEARFCDNCGAPLAAAAAATTTSAPAPAPAAPAAASARPAMSPRTMGLIGGAVAVLVIGGGLLAFSLSPESPSAASFTRAIDRHFADNPAARDQLLCFNNLPYKTDPIRADEYDQRTRGWLDTLTRAGVYAAPRTETTGGFFRQTQYVYQLTDIGRAALRENRLCVAAGVQVVSVTGFDQIQKNGDRSTAIGRATLAPVKEADWLSKSPERAAILQRLSGNSMTGQFPLALVDKKWQVDTTPRSARNWPQRADGSADGPLASRPEMPAAAASSPGLLDKLSSMFRFGGHPLVGKWTDESGMVSFEFTSDSMITNSVSVPATFKTKGDDVYITPANGGGQSIIVKMRDADHAALDMGIMSVVLKRVK
;
A
#
# COMPACT_ATOMS: atom_id res chain seq x y z
N MET A 1 -34.98 32.42 -8.76
CA MET A 1 -34.09 32.00 -7.65
C MET A 1 -33.62 30.60 -7.97
N ALA A 2 -32.32 30.30 -7.87
CA ALA A 2 -31.81 28.97 -8.16
C ALA A 2 -32.33 27.99 -7.09
N HIS A 3 -33.00 26.91 -7.53
CA HIS A 3 -33.41 25.83 -6.64
C HIS A 3 -32.22 24.89 -6.44
N PHE A 4 -31.94 24.52 -5.18
CA PHE A 4 -30.90 23.57 -4.86
C PHE A 4 -31.52 22.29 -4.34
N CYS A 5 -30.96 21.15 -4.72
CA CYS A 5 -31.38 19.87 -4.18
C CYS A 5 -31.09 19.83 -2.69
N THR A 6 -32.11 19.61 -1.86
CA THR A 6 -31.97 19.52 -0.40
C THR A 6 -31.22 18.26 0.07
N LYS A 7 -30.91 17.33 -0.84
CA LYS A 7 -30.17 16.09 -0.54
C LYS A 7 -28.69 16.15 -0.91
N CYS A 8 -28.32 16.79 -2.02
CA CYS A 8 -26.92 16.83 -2.48
C CYS A 8 -26.37 18.26 -2.71
N GLY A 9 -27.19 19.30 -2.56
CA GLY A 9 -26.77 20.70 -2.72
C GLY A 9 -26.54 21.15 -4.16
N THR A 10 -26.75 20.29 -5.16
CA THR A 10 -26.57 20.65 -6.58
C THR A 10 -27.69 21.59 -7.05
N ALA A 11 -27.32 22.62 -7.80
CA ALA A 11 -28.28 23.52 -8.44
C ALA A 11 -29.12 22.75 -9.47
N ALA A 12 -30.43 22.96 -9.42
CA ALA A 12 -31.39 22.36 -10.31
C ALA A 12 -32.15 23.46 -11.08
N THR A 13 -32.55 23.15 -12.30
CA THR A 13 -33.44 24.01 -13.07
C THR A 13 -34.82 24.05 -12.40
N ALA A 14 -35.53 25.17 -12.50
CA ALA A 14 -36.78 25.39 -11.77
C ALA A 14 -37.90 24.40 -12.13
N GLU A 15 -37.78 23.72 -13.27
CA GLU A 15 -38.76 22.75 -13.79
C GLU A 15 -38.35 21.28 -13.60
N ALA A 16 -37.16 21.02 -13.06
CA ALA A 16 -36.66 19.66 -12.86
C ALA A 16 -37.47 18.94 -11.76
N ARG A 17 -38.16 17.86 -12.13
CA ARG A 17 -38.90 17.00 -11.18
C ARG A 17 -37.98 16.11 -10.33
N PHE A 18 -36.79 15.82 -10.84
CA PHE A 18 -35.75 15.02 -10.19
C PHE A 18 -34.41 15.74 -10.31
N CYS A 19 -33.53 15.57 -9.33
CA CYS A 19 -32.17 16.10 -9.40
C CYS A 19 -31.31 15.27 -10.37
N ASP A 20 -30.71 15.91 -11.37
CA ASP A 20 -29.88 15.22 -12.38
C ASP A 20 -28.64 14.54 -11.78
N ASN A 21 -28.16 15.01 -10.63
CA ASN A 21 -26.95 14.48 -10.00
C ASN A 21 -27.21 13.32 -9.03
N CYS A 22 -28.35 13.31 -8.32
CA CYS A 22 -28.62 12.29 -7.29
C CYS A 22 -29.95 11.54 -7.46
N GLY A 23 -30.77 11.92 -8.44
CA GLY A 23 -32.08 11.30 -8.72
C GLY A 23 -33.17 11.60 -7.70
N ALA A 24 -32.90 12.37 -6.64
CA ALA A 24 -33.90 12.69 -5.62
C ALA A 24 -35.02 13.58 -6.19
N PRO A 25 -36.30 13.32 -5.86
CA PRO A 25 -37.41 14.15 -6.31
C PRO A 25 -37.30 15.55 -5.71
N LEU A 26 -37.42 16.57 -6.55
CA LEU A 26 -37.45 17.96 -6.14
C LEU A 26 -38.92 18.35 -5.93
N ALA A 27 -39.28 18.66 -4.69
CA ALA A 27 -40.69 18.83 -4.32
C ALA A 27 -41.29 20.11 -4.93
N ALA A 28 -42.04 19.98 -6.02
CA ALA A 28 -43.27 20.72 -6.32
C ALA A 28 -43.91 20.23 -7.64
N ALA A 29 -44.80 19.24 -7.56
CA ALA A 29 -45.91 19.15 -8.51
C ALA A 29 -47.16 19.58 -7.75
N ALA A 30 -47.50 20.87 -7.88
CA ALA A 30 -48.78 21.39 -7.46
C ALA A 30 -49.89 20.53 -8.07
N ALA A 31 -50.87 20.18 -7.24
CA ALA A 31 -52.01 19.37 -7.59
C ALA A 31 -52.71 19.91 -8.86
N ALA A 32 -52.70 19.11 -9.92
CA ALA A 32 -53.55 19.35 -11.08
C ALA A 32 -54.97 18.90 -10.73
N THR A 33 -55.82 19.90 -10.54
CA THR A 33 -57.28 19.83 -10.47
C THR A 33 -57.91 19.12 -11.66
N THR A 34 -58.91 18.31 -11.36
CA THR A 34 -59.87 17.61 -12.21
C THR A 34 -60.54 18.47 -13.29
N THR A 35 -60.75 17.93 -14.49
CA THR A 35 -61.93 18.19 -15.34
C THR A 35 -62.13 17.03 -16.33
N SER A 36 -63.16 16.21 -16.10
CA SER A 36 -63.71 15.29 -17.10
C SER A 36 -65.22 15.48 -17.17
N ALA A 37 -65.69 15.83 -18.37
CA ALA A 37 -67.09 16.08 -18.73
C ALA A 37 -67.78 14.77 -19.23
N PRO A 38 -69.13 14.72 -19.35
CA PRO A 38 -69.93 13.52 -19.06
C PRO A 38 -70.52 12.74 -20.26
N ALA A 39 -71.05 11.55 -19.91
CA ALA A 39 -72.19 10.78 -20.49
C ALA A 39 -71.90 9.63 -21.50
N PRO A 40 -72.79 8.61 -21.67
CA PRO A 40 -74.01 8.24 -20.91
C PRO A 40 -74.06 6.77 -20.40
N ALA A 41 -75.12 6.47 -19.62
CA ALA A 41 -75.48 5.21 -18.97
C ALA A 41 -75.79 4.03 -19.92
N PRO A 42 -75.80 2.77 -19.41
CA PRO A 42 -77.12 2.15 -19.17
C PRO A 42 -77.25 1.25 -17.92
N ALA A 43 -78.48 1.26 -17.39
CA ALA A 43 -79.28 0.23 -16.70
C ALA A 43 -78.69 -0.64 -15.56
N ALA A 44 -79.38 -0.53 -14.41
CA ALA A 44 -79.32 -1.44 -13.26
C ALA A 44 -79.96 -2.83 -13.55
N PRO A 45 -79.80 -3.81 -12.64
CA PRO A 45 -80.78 -3.92 -11.57
C PRO A 45 -80.21 -4.23 -10.16
N ALA A 46 -81.11 -4.08 -9.20
CA ALA A 46 -80.96 -4.09 -7.75
C ALA A 46 -80.43 -5.39 -7.12
N ALA A 47 -79.71 -5.25 -6.01
CA ALA A 47 -79.89 -6.09 -4.82
C ALA A 47 -79.37 -5.36 -3.57
N ALA A 48 -80.27 -5.21 -2.59
CA ALA A 48 -80.02 -4.58 -1.30
C ALA A 48 -79.21 -5.50 -0.38
N SER A 49 -78.39 -4.90 0.49
CA SER A 49 -78.01 -5.50 1.78
C SER A 49 -77.61 -4.38 2.75
N ALA A 50 -78.48 -4.16 3.73
CA ALA A 50 -78.34 -3.19 4.80
C ALA A 50 -77.09 -3.47 5.65
N ARG A 51 -76.29 -2.44 5.91
CA ARG A 51 -75.26 -2.46 6.96
C ARG A 51 -75.89 -2.02 8.29
N PRO A 52 -75.65 -2.71 9.41
CA PRO A 52 -76.04 -2.18 10.71
C PRO A 52 -75.15 -0.98 11.06
N ALA A 53 -75.79 0.12 11.47
CA ALA A 53 -75.13 1.30 11.98
C ALA A 53 -74.43 0.96 13.31
N MET A 54 -73.10 1.04 13.32
CA MET A 54 -72.29 0.87 14.53
C MET A 54 -71.79 2.25 14.99
N SER A 55 -71.96 2.54 16.28
CA SER A 55 -71.82 3.88 16.88
C SER A 55 -70.39 4.46 16.79
N PRO A 56 -70.22 5.78 16.66
CA PRO A 56 -68.92 6.43 16.42
C PRO A 56 -67.98 6.49 17.65
N ARG A 57 -68.35 5.92 18.80
CA ARG A 57 -67.57 6.04 20.05
C ARG A 57 -66.54 4.93 20.28
N THR A 58 -66.58 3.84 19.51
CA THR A 58 -65.60 2.73 19.63
C THR A 58 -64.54 2.72 18.53
N MET A 59 -64.66 3.61 17.53
CA MET A 59 -63.71 3.68 16.39
C MET A 59 -62.45 4.51 16.69
N GLY A 60 -62.44 5.28 17.78
CA GLY A 60 -61.28 6.09 18.19
C GLY A 60 -60.17 5.30 18.91
N LEU A 61 -60.50 4.18 19.55
CA LEU A 61 -59.53 3.37 20.32
C LEU A 61 -58.83 2.30 19.47
N ILE A 62 -59.46 1.82 18.40
CA ILE A 62 -58.87 0.84 17.49
C ILE A 62 -57.95 1.53 16.46
N GLY A 63 -58.29 2.74 16.01
CA GLY A 63 -57.46 3.50 15.07
C GLY A 63 -56.13 3.98 15.65
N GLY A 64 -56.13 4.40 16.92
CA GLY A 64 -54.90 4.84 17.62
C GLY A 64 -53.93 3.69 17.92
N ALA A 65 -54.45 2.54 18.36
CA ALA A 65 -53.61 1.37 18.65
C ALA A 65 -52.98 0.77 17.39
N VAL A 66 -53.71 0.72 16.27
CA VAL A 66 -53.17 0.25 14.98
C VAL A 66 -52.17 1.25 14.39
N ALA A 67 -52.40 2.56 14.49
CA ALA A 67 -51.44 3.55 14.03
C ALA A 67 -50.12 3.51 14.84
N VAL A 68 -50.18 3.33 16.17
CA VAL A 68 -48.99 3.18 17.01
C VAL A 68 -48.29 1.84 16.78
N LEU A 69 -49.02 0.74 16.50
CA LEU A 69 -48.42 -0.55 16.11
C LEU A 69 -47.81 -0.54 14.71
N VAL A 70 -48.36 0.21 13.75
CA VAL A 70 -47.79 0.34 12.40
C VAL A 70 -46.61 1.30 12.38
N ILE A 71 -46.66 2.41 13.13
CA ILE A 71 -45.53 3.34 13.26
C ILE A 71 -44.43 2.73 14.14
N GLY A 72 -44.78 2.18 15.30
CA GLY A 72 -43.85 1.50 16.20
C GLY A 72 -43.30 0.20 15.63
N GLY A 73 -44.14 -0.63 15.03
CA GLY A 73 -43.74 -1.87 14.34
C GLY A 73 -42.96 -1.61 13.06
N GLY A 74 -43.30 -0.56 12.30
CA GLY A 74 -42.54 -0.12 11.13
C GLY A 74 -41.15 0.41 11.48
N LEU A 75 -41.03 1.18 12.58
CA LEU A 75 -39.74 1.65 13.09
C LEU A 75 -38.87 0.48 13.61
N LEU A 76 -39.48 -0.49 14.30
CA LEU A 76 -38.77 -1.70 14.76
C LEU A 76 -38.37 -2.63 13.61
N ALA A 77 -39.21 -2.80 12.58
CA ALA A 77 -38.90 -3.61 11.40
C ALA A 77 -37.85 -2.95 10.49
N PHE A 78 -37.83 -1.62 10.38
CA PHE A 78 -36.78 -0.89 9.67
C PHE A 78 -35.43 -1.04 10.38
N SER A 79 -35.41 -1.05 11.73
CA SER A 79 -34.20 -1.30 12.51
C SER A 79 -33.66 -2.73 12.39
N LEU A 80 -34.47 -3.68 11.94
CA LEU A 80 -34.10 -5.10 11.77
C LEU A 80 -33.80 -5.47 10.32
N SER A 81 -33.98 -4.55 9.36
CA SER A 81 -33.77 -4.82 7.95
C SER A 81 -32.27 -4.82 7.60
N PRO A 82 -31.81 -5.74 6.74
CA PRO A 82 -30.43 -5.71 6.26
C PRO A 82 -30.12 -4.41 5.53
N GLU A 83 -28.90 -3.93 5.72
CA GLU A 83 -28.44 -2.70 5.10
C GLU A 83 -28.50 -2.76 3.57
N SER A 84 -29.22 -1.82 2.96
CA SER A 84 -29.34 -1.75 1.51
C SER A 84 -27.99 -1.43 0.85
N PRO A 85 -27.65 -2.08 -0.27
CA PRO A 85 -26.45 -1.74 -1.04
C PRO A 85 -26.59 -0.33 -1.62
N SER A 86 -25.60 0.53 -1.37
CA SER A 86 -25.58 1.93 -1.79
C SER A 86 -24.17 2.47 -1.71
N ALA A 87 -23.92 3.62 -2.34
CA ALA A 87 -22.66 4.33 -2.16
C ALA A 87 -22.36 4.61 -0.68
N ALA A 88 -23.35 5.07 0.09
CA ALA A 88 -23.18 5.39 1.51
C ALA A 88 -22.86 4.16 2.39
N SER A 89 -23.48 3.00 2.11
CA SER A 89 -23.18 1.77 2.85
C SER A 89 -21.78 1.25 2.54
N PHE A 90 -21.35 1.30 1.28
CA PHE A 90 -20.02 0.83 0.87
C PHE A 90 -18.91 1.78 1.33
N THR A 91 -19.10 3.10 1.20
CA THR A 91 -18.18 4.11 1.75
C THR A 91 -17.94 3.88 3.23
N ARG A 92 -19.00 3.77 4.04
CA ARG A 92 -18.87 3.49 5.47
C ARG A 92 -18.14 2.17 5.75
N ALA A 93 -18.41 1.13 4.98
CA ALA A 93 -17.77 -0.17 5.16
C ALA A 93 -16.25 -0.09 4.91
N ILE A 94 -15.84 0.59 3.83
CA ILE A 94 -14.44 0.77 3.45
C ILE A 94 -13.73 1.73 4.41
N ASP A 95 -14.34 2.86 4.77
CA ASP A 95 -13.77 3.81 5.75
C ASP A 95 -13.56 3.12 7.11
N ARG A 96 -14.55 2.36 7.57
CA ARG A 96 -14.41 1.57 8.80
C ARG A 96 -13.28 0.55 8.69
N HIS A 97 -13.16 -0.15 7.57
CA HIS A 97 -12.06 -1.10 7.35
C HIS A 97 -10.70 -0.43 7.56
N PHE A 98 -10.45 0.75 6.96
CA PHE A 98 -9.18 1.45 7.13
C PHE A 98 -9.00 2.09 8.52
N ALA A 99 -10.08 2.44 9.21
CA ALA A 99 -10.03 2.88 10.59
C ALA A 99 -9.60 1.75 11.55
N ASP A 100 -10.17 0.55 11.34
CA ASP A 100 -9.96 -0.61 12.21
C ASP A 100 -8.69 -1.40 11.83
N ASN A 101 -8.16 -1.24 10.61
CA ASN A 101 -6.99 -1.97 10.10
C ASN A 101 -5.83 -1.01 9.78
N PRO A 102 -5.04 -0.59 10.80
CA PRO A 102 -3.96 0.37 10.61
C PRO A 102 -2.89 -0.13 9.64
N ALA A 103 -2.62 -1.43 9.57
CA ALA A 103 -1.65 -2.00 8.63
C ALA A 103 -2.05 -1.78 7.16
N ALA A 104 -3.33 -2.00 6.82
CA ALA A 104 -3.85 -1.79 5.46
C ALA A 104 -3.85 -0.29 5.09
N ARG A 105 -4.22 0.58 6.04
CA ARG A 105 -4.13 2.04 5.88
C ARG A 105 -2.69 2.49 5.65
N ASP A 106 -1.76 2.03 6.48
CA ASP A 106 -0.37 2.47 6.46
C ASP A 106 0.36 1.93 5.23
N GLN A 107 -0.09 0.81 4.66
CA GLN A 107 0.40 0.34 3.37
C GLN A 107 0.12 1.34 2.23
N LEU A 108 -1.01 2.06 2.29
CA LEU A 108 -1.36 3.09 1.30
C LEU A 108 -0.67 4.42 1.59
N LEU A 109 -0.57 4.80 2.87
CA LEU A 109 -0.20 6.15 3.30
C LEU A 109 1.26 6.32 3.73
N CYS A 110 2.02 5.25 3.86
CA CYS A 110 3.35 5.33 4.44
C CYS A 110 4.41 4.67 3.57
N PHE A 111 5.57 5.31 3.52
CA PHE A 111 6.77 4.76 2.93
C PHE A 111 7.43 3.75 3.86
N ASN A 112 7.83 2.60 3.33
CA ASN A 112 8.55 1.54 4.02
C ASN A 112 9.89 1.19 3.35
N ASN A 113 10.37 2.03 2.44
CA ASN A 113 11.57 1.78 1.62
C ASN A 113 12.90 2.03 2.35
N LEU A 114 12.86 2.60 3.56
CA LEU A 114 14.02 2.84 4.41
C LEU A 114 13.65 2.55 5.88
N PRO A 115 14.64 2.26 6.73
CA PRO A 115 14.42 2.10 8.17
C PRO A 115 14.29 3.49 8.83
N TYR A 116 13.17 4.17 8.62
CA TYR A 116 12.96 5.56 9.05
C TYR A 116 13.09 5.80 10.56
N LYS A 117 12.93 4.75 11.38
CA LYS A 117 13.14 4.84 12.85
C LYS A 117 14.62 4.82 13.24
N THR A 118 15.50 4.33 12.37
CA THR A 118 16.94 4.36 12.61
C THR A 118 17.43 5.79 12.52
N ASP A 119 17.90 6.34 13.64
CA ASP A 119 18.43 7.71 13.72
C ASP A 119 19.84 7.66 14.32
N PRO A 120 20.89 8.08 13.57
CA PRO A 120 20.84 8.62 12.20
C PRO A 120 20.77 7.55 11.11
N ILE A 121 20.22 7.92 9.95
CA ILE A 121 20.41 7.14 8.71
C ILE A 121 21.74 7.53 8.08
N ARG A 122 22.56 6.54 7.75
CA ARG A 122 23.84 6.71 7.07
C ARG A 122 23.69 6.23 5.63
N ALA A 123 24.06 7.06 4.67
CA ALA A 123 24.09 6.71 3.26
C ALA A 123 25.50 6.92 2.72
N ASP A 124 26.03 5.93 2.02
CA ASP A 124 27.35 6.03 1.39
C ASP A 124 27.31 7.01 0.21
N GLU A 125 28.46 7.62 -0.10
CA GLU A 125 28.59 8.57 -1.20
C GLU A 125 28.09 8.03 -2.55
N TYR A 126 28.26 6.73 -2.78
CA TYR A 126 27.87 6.05 -4.02
C TYR A 126 26.37 5.66 -4.06
N ASP A 127 25.65 5.67 -2.92
CA ASP A 127 24.21 5.39 -2.90
C ASP A 127 23.38 6.64 -3.26
N GLN A 128 23.47 7.02 -4.53
CA GLN A 128 22.77 8.19 -5.07
C GLN A 128 21.24 8.08 -4.93
N ARG A 129 20.70 6.85 -4.93
CA ARG A 129 19.25 6.63 -4.83
C ARG A 129 18.73 6.94 -3.43
N THR A 130 19.42 6.45 -2.40
CA THR A 130 19.07 6.72 -1.00
C THR A 130 19.36 8.17 -0.65
N ARG A 131 20.51 8.71 -1.06
CA ARG A 131 20.88 10.11 -0.85
C ARG A 131 19.88 11.07 -1.48
N GLY A 132 19.57 10.91 -2.77
CA GLY A 132 18.61 11.78 -3.45
C GLY A 132 17.23 11.77 -2.78
N TRP A 133 16.82 10.62 -2.23
CA TRP A 133 15.58 10.53 -1.45
C TRP A 133 15.68 11.24 -0.10
N LEU A 134 16.75 11.01 0.67
CA LEU A 134 16.96 11.67 1.97
C LEU A 134 17.17 13.19 1.82
N ASP A 135 17.79 13.65 0.73
CA ASP A 135 17.93 15.07 0.40
C ASP A 135 16.56 15.71 0.09
N THR A 136 15.68 14.98 -0.61
CA THR A 136 14.29 15.41 -0.84
C THR A 136 13.55 15.54 0.50
N LEU A 137 13.70 14.58 1.39
CA LEU A 137 13.11 14.61 2.73
C LEU A 137 13.72 15.69 3.64
N THR A 138 14.98 16.04 3.42
CA THR A 138 15.66 17.15 4.09
C THR A 138 15.06 18.48 3.67
N ARG A 139 14.84 18.70 2.37
CA ARG A 139 14.14 19.90 1.86
C ARG A 139 12.68 19.98 2.32
N ALA A 140 12.07 18.84 2.62
CA ALA A 140 10.75 18.74 3.24
C ALA A 140 10.76 18.94 4.78
N GLY A 141 11.93 19.13 5.40
CA GLY A 141 12.09 19.34 6.83
C GLY A 141 11.97 18.07 7.70
N VAL A 142 11.87 16.88 7.10
CA VAL A 142 11.79 15.59 7.80
C VAL A 142 13.15 15.20 8.39
N TYR A 143 14.23 15.47 7.65
CA TYR A 143 15.61 15.29 8.10
C TYR A 143 16.35 16.63 8.14
N ALA A 144 17.35 16.74 9.00
CA ALA A 144 18.30 17.83 8.98
C ALA A 144 19.28 17.67 7.81
N ALA A 145 19.90 18.79 7.39
CA ALA A 145 20.96 18.76 6.38
C ALA A 145 22.04 17.72 6.75
N PRO A 146 22.47 16.87 5.81
CA PRO A 146 23.38 15.79 6.11
C PRO A 146 24.72 16.32 6.57
N ARG A 147 25.30 15.68 7.58
CA ARG A 147 26.71 15.88 7.92
C ARG A 147 27.55 14.84 7.20
N THR A 148 28.67 15.29 6.66
CA THR A 148 29.64 14.39 6.05
C THR A 148 30.56 13.83 7.11
N GLU A 149 30.60 12.51 7.24
CA GLU A 149 31.56 11.79 8.09
C GLU A 149 32.45 10.94 7.20
N THR A 150 33.76 11.03 7.38
CA THR A 150 34.68 10.08 6.75
C THR A 150 34.83 8.89 7.67
N THR A 151 34.40 7.73 7.21
CA THR A 151 34.39 6.48 7.96
C THR A 151 35.19 5.42 7.22
N GLY A 152 35.71 4.46 7.97
CA GLY A 152 36.64 3.46 7.45
C GLY A 152 38.08 3.90 7.67
N GLY A 153 38.90 2.99 8.21
CA GLY A 153 40.34 3.24 8.36
C GLY A 153 41.01 3.21 7.00
N PHE A 154 41.02 2.03 6.39
CA PHE A 154 41.79 1.74 5.20
C PHE A 154 41.17 2.29 3.89
N PHE A 155 39.86 2.12 3.69
CA PHE A 155 39.12 2.79 2.62
C PHE A 155 38.38 3.97 3.23
N ARG A 156 38.80 5.20 2.91
CA ARG A 156 38.04 6.39 3.27
C ARG A 156 36.74 6.38 2.49
N GLN A 157 35.65 6.09 3.18
CA GLN A 157 34.32 6.21 2.63
C GLN A 157 33.64 7.42 3.24
N THR A 158 33.28 8.35 2.37
CA THR A 158 32.45 9.48 2.73
C THR A 158 31.03 8.97 2.97
N GLN A 159 30.54 9.12 4.19
CA GLN A 159 29.16 8.84 4.57
C GLN A 159 28.40 10.13 4.84
N TYR A 160 27.16 10.16 4.37
CA TYR A 160 26.21 11.23 4.63
C TYR A 160 25.29 10.80 5.77
N VAL A 161 25.32 11.55 6.87
CA VAL A 161 24.60 11.24 8.10
C VAL A 161 23.39 12.15 8.21
N TYR A 162 22.21 11.57 8.07
CA TYR A 162 20.92 12.26 8.12
C TYR A 162 20.29 12.05 9.49
N GLN A 163 20.07 13.14 10.21
CA GLN A 163 19.42 13.14 11.52
C GLN A 163 17.95 13.49 11.39
N LEU A 164 17.10 12.73 12.08
CA LEU A 164 15.66 12.95 12.04
C LEU A 164 15.29 14.21 12.83
N THR A 165 14.44 15.08 12.26
CA THR A 165 13.96 16.28 12.97
C THR A 165 12.77 15.94 13.88
N ASP A 166 12.32 16.88 14.71
CA ASP A 166 11.06 16.74 15.46
C ASP A 166 9.85 16.56 14.54
N ILE A 167 9.86 17.27 13.40
CA ILE A 167 8.85 17.14 12.35
C ILE A 167 8.87 15.73 11.78
N GLY A 168 10.06 15.20 11.47
CA GLY A 168 10.22 13.85 10.97
C GLY A 168 9.79 12.79 11.98
N ARG A 169 10.17 12.94 13.26
CA ARG A 169 9.76 12.06 14.35
C ARG A 169 8.23 12.00 14.51
N ALA A 170 7.57 13.15 14.46
CA ALA A 170 6.11 13.23 14.53
C ALA A 170 5.41 12.60 13.31
N ALA A 171 6.10 12.52 12.16
CA ALA A 171 5.60 11.91 10.94
C ALA A 171 5.74 10.38 10.88
N LEU A 172 6.48 9.78 11.82
CA LEU A 172 6.68 8.34 11.84
C LEU A 172 5.51 7.61 12.49
N ARG A 173 5.12 6.49 11.87
CA ARG A 173 4.36 5.44 12.53
C ARG A 173 5.19 4.17 12.49
N GLU A 174 5.58 3.68 13.66
CA GLU A 174 6.50 2.56 13.83
C GLU A 174 7.86 2.83 13.15
N ASN A 175 8.08 2.30 11.95
CA ASN A 175 9.28 2.44 11.12
C ASN A 175 8.96 2.98 9.72
N ARG A 176 7.79 3.61 9.55
CA ARG A 176 7.29 4.07 8.26
C ARG A 176 7.08 5.57 8.30
N LEU A 177 7.44 6.25 7.21
CA LEU A 177 7.21 7.68 7.05
C LEU A 177 5.85 7.90 6.42
N CYS A 178 4.92 8.52 7.15
CA CYS A 178 3.52 8.63 6.72
C CYS A 178 3.18 10.03 6.21
N VAL A 179 2.43 10.08 5.11
CA VAL A 179 2.03 11.35 4.46
C VAL A 179 0.70 11.90 4.97
N ALA A 180 -0.11 11.08 5.64
CA ALA A 180 -1.41 11.46 6.17
C ALA A 180 -1.83 10.57 7.34
N ALA A 181 -2.74 11.06 8.18
CA ALA A 181 -3.25 10.32 9.33
C ALA A 181 -4.21 9.20 8.91
N GLY A 182 -5.05 9.43 7.91
CA GLY A 182 -6.11 8.52 7.49
C GLY A 182 -6.36 8.53 5.99
N VAL A 183 -7.27 7.65 5.55
CA VAL A 183 -7.87 7.67 4.22
C VAL A 183 -9.38 7.75 4.35
N GLN A 184 -10.04 8.32 3.35
CA GLN A 184 -11.49 8.26 3.19
C GLN A 184 -11.85 7.95 1.74
N VAL A 185 -13.01 7.34 1.54
CA VAL A 185 -13.59 7.15 0.21
C VAL A 185 -14.12 8.47 -0.34
N VAL A 186 -13.67 8.85 -1.54
CA VAL A 186 -14.19 9.98 -2.31
C VAL A 186 -15.33 9.55 -3.21
N SER A 187 -15.19 8.40 -3.85
CA SER A 187 -16.21 7.81 -4.72
C SER A 187 -16.17 6.30 -4.63
N VAL A 188 -17.34 5.67 -4.79
CA VAL A 188 -17.47 4.21 -4.83
C VAL A 188 -18.55 3.82 -5.84
N THR A 189 -18.29 2.76 -6.59
CA THR A 189 -19.22 2.16 -7.57
C THR A 189 -19.25 0.64 -7.39
N GLY A 190 -20.15 -0.06 -8.10
CA GLY A 190 -20.28 -1.52 -8.02
C GLY A 190 -21.29 -2.02 -6.96
N PHE A 191 -22.01 -1.10 -6.30
CA PHE A 191 -23.11 -1.42 -5.38
C PHE A 191 -24.39 -1.89 -6.10
N ASP A 192 -24.46 -1.72 -7.42
CA ASP A 192 -25.49 -2.25 -8.31
C ASP A 192 -25.29 -3.74 -8.62
N GLN A 193 -24.08 -4.27 -8.42
CA GLN A 193 -23.70 -5.63 -8.81
C GLN A 193 -23.61 -6.58 -7.60
N ILE A 194 -24.74 -6.76 -6.92
CA ILE A 194 -24.81 -7.68 -5.77
C ILE A 194 -24.96 -9.12 -6.24
N GLN A 195 -24.07 -9.97 -5.76
CA GLN A 195 -24.15 -11.42 -5.93
C GLN A 195 -24.75 -12.05 -4.68
N LYS A 196 -25.70 -12.97 -4.87
CA LYS A 196 -26.31 -13.75 -3.78
C LYS A 196 -25.93 -15.21 -3.97
N ASN A 197 -25.15 -15.74 -3.03
CA ASN A 197 -24.76 -17.14 -2.99
C ASN A 197 -25.32 -17.75 -1.70
N GLY A 198 -26.48 -18.41 -1.79
CA GLY A 198 -27.26 -18.83 -0.62
C GLY A 198 -27.67 -17.62 0.22
N ASP A 199 -27.40 -17.67 1.53
CA ASP A 199 -27.73 -16.60 2.47
C ASP A 199 -26.72 -15.44 2.48
N ARG A 200 -25.61 -15.55 1.74
CA ARG A 200 -24.57 -14.51 1.69
C ARG A 200 -24.78 -13.59 0.50
N SER A 201 -24.87 -12.29 0.77
CA SER A 201 -24.81 -11.23 -0.23
C SER A 201 -23.40 -10.65 -0.29
N THR A 202 -22.81 -10.56 -1.49
CA THR A 202 -21.45 -10.06 -1.74
C THR A 202 -21.42 -9.08 -2.91
N ALA A 203 -20.38 -8.24 -2.98
CA ALA A 203 -20.19 -7.27 -4.05
C ALA A 203 -18.72 -6.84 -4.19
N ILE A 204 -18.27 -6.45 -5.38
CA ILE A 204 -17.00 -5.72 -5.54
C ILE A 204 -17.30 -4.23 -5.62
N GLY A 205 -16.92 -3.49 -4.59
CA GLY A 205 -16.89 -2.02 -4.64
C GLY A 205 -15.62 -1.54 -5.32
N ARG A 206 -15.73 -0.68 -6.33
CA ARG A 206 -14.57 0.05 -6.87
C ARG A 206 -14.54 1.44 -6.25
N ALA A 207 -13.53 1.75 -5.45
CA ALA A 207 -13.46 3.00 -4.71
C ALA A 207 -12.19 3.78 -5.02
N THR A 208 -12.34 5.11 -5.08
CA THR A 208 -11.23 6.06 -5.07
C THR A 208 -11.13 6.67 -3.68
N LEU A 209 -9.93 6.60 -3.11
CA LEU A 209 -9.58 7.07 -1.78
C LEU A 209 -8.85 8.41 -1.88
N ALA A 210 -8.95 9.20 -0.80
CA ALA A 210 -8.12 10.37 -0.59
C ALA A 210 -7.51 10.35 0.82
N PRO A 211 -6.29 10.89 0.99
CA PRO A 211 -5.73 11.10 2.31
C PRO A 211 -6.58 12.08 3.12
N VAL A 212 -6.72 11.78 4.41
CA VAL A 212 -7.38 12.63 5.41
C VAL A 212 -6.35 13.12 6.39
N LYS A 213 -6.37 14.44 6.66
CA LYS A 213 -5.37 15.14 7.47
C LYS A 213 -3.96 14.83 6.94
N GLU A 214 -3.65 15.43 5.78
CA GLU A 214 -2.30 15.41 5.24
C GLU A 214 -1.32 15.93 6.29
N ALA A 215 -0.16 15.28 6.39
CA ALA A 215 0.83 15.64 7.38
C ALA A 215 1.40 17.04 7.08
N ASP A 216 1.52 17.87 8.12
CA ASP A 216 1.96 19.26 7.99
C ASP A 216 3.31 19.42 7.29
N TRP A 217 4.21 18.44 7.48
CA TRP A 217 5.52 18.43 6.83
C TRP A 217 5.42 18.29 5.31
N LEU A 218 4.42 17.55 4.84
CA LEU A 218 4.20 17.34 3.41
C LEU A 218 3.45 18.52 2.80
N SER A 219 2.41 19.02 3.46
CA SER A 219 1.59 20.12 2.95
C SER A 219 2.38 21.42 2.81
N LYS A 220 3.39 21.63 3.65
CA LYS A 220 4.31 22.78 3.60
C LYS A 220 5.57 22.54 2.76
N SER A 221 5.79 21.32 2.28
CA SER A 221 7.01 20.98 1.56
C SER A 221 6.98 21.47 0.11
N PRO A 222 8.07 22.09 -0.40
CA PRO A 222 8.20 22.38 -1.82
C PRO A 222 8.28 21.10 -2.68
N GLU A 223 8.63 19.97 -2.07
CA GLU A 223 8.79 18.66 -2.73
C GLU A 223 7.50 17.83 -2.73
N ARG A 224 6.36 18.41 -2.32
CA ARG A 224 5.10 17.68 -2.13
C ARG A 224 4.70 16.80 -3.31
N ALA A 225 4.76 17.32 -4.54
CA ALA A 225 4.38 16.59 -5.74
C ALA A 225 5.31 15.38 -6.00
N ALA A 226 6.62 15.57 -5.89
CA ALA A 226 7.61 14.51 -6.09
C ALA A 226 7.48 13.40 -5.04
N ILE A 227 7.20 13.77 -3.79
CA ILE A 227 6.97 12.82 -2.69
C ILE A 227 5.70 12.00 -2.95
N LEU A 228 4.58 12.65 -3.29
CA LEU A 228 3.32 11.96 -3.59
C LEU A 228 3.44 11.06 -4.83
N GLN A 229 4.21 11.46 -5.85
CA GLN A 229 4.47 10.62 -7.02
C GLN A 229 5.25 9.35 -6.65
N ARG A 230 6.13 9.40 -5.64
CA ARG A 230 6.83 8.19 -5.17
C ARG A 230 5.90 7.27 -4.38
N LEU A 231 4.87 7.82 -3.74
CA LEU A 231 3.83 7.04 -3.06
C LEU A 231 2.87 6.37 -4.05
N SER A 232 2.71 6.90 -5.27
CA SER A 232 1.69 6.47 -6.24
C SER A 232 1.86 5.05 -6.78
N GLY A 233 2.91 4.31 -6.40
CA GLY A 233 2.92 2.85 -6.51
C GLY A 233 1.76 2.19 -5.74
N ASN A 234 1.21 2.89 -4.74
CA ASN A 234 -0.01 2.55 -4.04
C ASN A 234 -1.18 3.28 -4.69
N SER A 235 -1.85 2.65 -5.66
CA SER A 235 -3.05 3.23 -6.25
C SER A 235 -4.08 3.53 -5.16
N MET A 236 -4.45 4.81 -5.02
CA MET A 236 -5.57 5.25 -4.18
C MET A 236 -6.92 4.80 -4.75
N THR A 237 -6.93 4.17 -5.93
CA THR A 237 -8.12 3.51 -6.48
C THR A 237 -7.96 2.00 -6.39
N GLY A 238 -8.97 1.33 -5.84
CA GLY A 238 -8.90 -0.11 -5.58
C GLY A 238 -10.24 -0.82 -5.69
N GLN A 239 -10.16 -2.15 -5.80
CA GLN A 239 -11.32 -3.04 -5.70
C GLN A 239 -11.40 -3.59 -4.27
N PHE A 240 -12.55 -3.40 -3.65
CA PHE A 240 -12.85 -3.82 -2.29
C PHE A 240 -13.93 -4.90 -2.35
N PRO A 241 -13.62 -6.15 -1.99
CA PRO A 241 -14.65 -7.15 -1.80
C PRO A 241 -15.46 -6.79 -0.56
N LEU A 242 -16.79 -6.78 -0.68
CA LEU A 242 -17.70 -6.57 0.43
C LEU A 242 -18.63 -7.76 0.60
N ALA A 243 -18.97 -8.03 1.84
CA ALA A 243 -19.99 -9.00 2.22
C ALA A 243 -20.96 -8.35 3.21
N LEU A 244 -22.23 -8.75 3.12
CA LEU A 244 -23.22 -8.42 4.12
C LEU A 244 -23.08 -9.38 5.31
N VAL A 245 -22.52 -8.89 6.42
CA VAL A 245 -22.28 -9.64 7.65
C VAL A 245 -22.99 -8.93 8.80
N ASP A 246 -23.77 -9.67 9.58
CA ASP A 246 -24.62 -9.12 10.66
C ASP A 246 -25.47 -7.95 10.19
N LYS A 247 -26.11 -8.13 9.02
CA LYS A 247 -26.97 -7.13 8.38
C LYS A 247 -26.25 -5.83 7.96
N LYS A 248 -24.91 -5.76 8.03
CA LYS A 248 -24.12 -4.60 7.61
C LYS A 248 -23.10 -4.95 6.54
N TRP A 249 -22.88 -4.05 5.60
CA TRP A 249 -21.81 -4.22 4.62
C TRP A 249 -20.45 -4.03 5.29
N GLN A 250 -19.53 -4.97 5.04
CA GLN A 250 -18.18 -4.97 5.58
C GLN A 250 -17.20 -5.42 4.50
N VAL A 251 -15.97 -4.91 4.55
CA VAL A 251 -14.90 -5.39 3.64
C VAL A 251 -14.56 -6.83 4.00
N ASP A 252 -14.65 -7.72 3.01
CA ASP A 252 -14.36 -9.13 3.16
C ASP A 252 -12.85 -9.38 3.01
N THR A 253 -12.18 -9.54 4.14
CA THR A 253 -10.73 -9.78 4.20
C THR A 253 -10.34 -11.22 3.96
N THR A 254 -11.29 -12.13 3.68
CA THR A 254 -10.97 -13.53 3.41
C THR A 254 -10.07 -13.67 2.17
N PRO A 255 -9.06 -14.57 2.22
CA PRO A 255 -8.17 -14.80 1.08
C PRO A 255 -8.96 -15.10 -0.19
N ARG A 256 -8.52 -14.57 -1.34
CA ARG A 256 -9.24 -14.75 -2.62
C ARG A 256 -9.37 -16.23 -3.00
N SER A 257 -8.41 -17.07 -2.64
CA SER A 257 -8.45 -18.53 -2.82
C SER A 257 -9.53 -19.23 -1.99
N ALA A 258 -9.93 -18.64 -0.86
CA ALA A 258 -11.01 -19.12 -0.01
C ALA A 258 -12.38 -18.50 -0.39
N ARG A 259 -12.42 -17.59 -1.37
CA ARG A 259 -13.65 -16.95 -1.83
C ARG A 259 -14.27 -17.73 -2.98
N ASN A 260 -15.47 -18.27 -2.75
CA ASN A 260 -16.33 -18.86 -3.78
C ASN A 260 -17.03 -17.77 -4.62
N TRP A 261 -16.25 -16.87 -5.23
CA TRP A 261 -16.78 -15.83 -6.12
C TRP A 261 -16.57 -16.27 -7.57
N PRO A 262 -17.57 -16.12 -8.46
CA PRO A 262 -17.36 -16.35 -9.89
C PRO A 262 -16.26 -15.41 -10.38
N GLN A 263 -15.18 -16.00 -10.91
CA GLN A 263 -14.10 -15.25 -11.54
C GLN A 263 -14.70 -14.43 -12.69
N ARG A 264 -14.72 -13.10 -12.54
CA ARG A 264 -14.95 -12.23 -13.69
C ARG A 264 -13.69 -12.24 -14.56
N ALA A 265 -13.90 -12.32 -15.87
CA ALA A 265 -12.85 -12.41 -16.89
C ALA A 265 -12.11 -11.07 -17.14
N ASP A 266 -12.34 -10.04 -16.33
CA ASP A 266 -11.58 -8.78 -16.40
C ASP A 266 -10.25 -8.92 -15.65
N GLY A 267 -9.24 -9.40 -16.37
CA GLY A 267 -7.87 -9.69 -15.92
C GLY A 267 -7.05 -8.50 -15.38
N SER A 268 -7.58 -7.75 -14.42
CA SER A 268 -6.84 -6.74 -13.65
C SER A 268 -6.28 -7.37 -12.38
N ALA A 269 -5.20 -8.12 -12.53
CA ALA A 269 -4.41 -8.63 -11.43
C ALA A 269 -3.33 -7.61 -11.07
N ASP A 270 -3.71 -6.53 -10.37
CA ASP A 270 -2.77 -5.68 -9.62
C ASP A 270 -3.54 -4.96 -8.51
N GLY A 271 -3.68 -5.64 -7.38
CA GLY A 271 -4.12 -5.04 -6.12
C GLY A 271 -3.01 -5.16 -5.09
N PRO A 272 -2.90 -4.24 -4.12
CA PRO A 272 -1.75 -4.12 -3.22
C PRO A 272 -1.52 -5.31 -2.25
N LEU A 273 -2.28 -6.41 -2.35
CA LEU A 273 -2.24 -7.54 -1.41
C LEU A 273 -1.55 -8.81 -1.97
N ALA A 274 -0.81 -8.73 -3.07
CA ALA A 274 -0.12 -9.90 -3.64
C ALA A 274 1.29 -10.09 -3.03
N SER A 275 1.44 -11.08 -2.15
CA SER A 275 2.71 -11.52 -1.55
C SER A 275 3.67 -12.16 -2.58
N ARG A 276 4.98 -11.86 -2.49
CA ARG A 276 6.07 -12.45 -3.30
C ARG A 276 6.47 -13.85 -2.79
N PRO A 277 6.89 -14.79 -3.68
CA PRO A 277 7.44 -16.07 -3.26
C PRO A 277 8.92 -15.99 -2.85
N GLU A 278 9.26 -16.73 -1.79
CA GLU A 278 10.59 -17.01 -1.25
C GLU A 278 11.45 -17.83 -2.24
N MET A 279 12.76 -17.56 -2.27
CA MET A 279 13.75 -18.36 -3.00
C MET A 279 14.37 -19.44 -2.09
N PRO A 280 14.66 -20.66 -2.58
CA PRO A 280 15.26 -21.72 -1.79
C PRO A 280 16.79 -21.60 -1.66
N ALA A 281 17.29 -22.16 -0.56
CA ALA A 281 18.64 -22.09 -0.04
C ALA A 281 19.72 -22.82 -0.88
N ALA A 282 20.95 -22.28 -0.83
CA ALA A 282 22.15 -22.82 -1.46
C ALA A 282 22.67 -24.10 -0.75
N ALA A 283 23.10 -25.08 -1.55
CA ALA A 283 23.68 -26.34 -1.08
C ALA A 283 25.22 -26.27 -0.92
N ALA A 284 25.72 -27.14 -0.04
CA ALA A 284 27.04 -27.13 0.60
C ALA A 284 28.23 -27.63 -0.26
N SER A 285 29.41 -27.32 0.28
CA SER A 285 30.79 -27.49 -0.20
C SER A 285 31.32 -28.94 -0.18
N SER A 286 32.22 -29.25 -1.12
CA SER A 286 33.14 -30.42 -1.06
C SER A 286 34.60 -29.94 -1.06
N PRO A 287 35.55 -30.64 -0.41
CA PRO A 287 36.92 -30.16 -0.19
C PRO A 287 37.93 -30.62 -1.27
N GLY A 288 38.96 -29.82 -1.52
CA GLY A 288 40.25 -30.29 -2.05
C GLY A 288 40.69 -29.77 -3.42
N LEU A 289 40.68 -28.45 -3.66
CA LEU A 289 41.19 -27.88 -4.92
C LEU A 289 42.50 -27.07 -4.79
N LEU A 290 42.79 -26.36 -3.68
CA LEU A 290 44.03 -25.56 -3.59
C LEU A 290 45.33 -26.37 -3.50
N ASP A 291 45.26 -27.66 -3.16
CA ASP A 291 46.43 -28.55 -3.27
C ASP A 291 46.90 -28.72 -4.72
N LYS A 292 46.04 -28.51 -5.71
CA LYS A 292 46.42 -28.53 -7.14
C LYS A 292 46.96 -27.18 -7.63
N LEU A 293 46.46 -26.08 -7.06
CA LEU A 293 46.84 -24.72 -7.48
C LEU A 293 48.21 -24.29 -6.95
N SER A 294 48.63 -24.77 -5.78
CA SER A 294 49.96 -24.49 -5.21
C SER A 294 51.12 -24.92 -6.12
N SER A 295 50.92 -25.93 -6.98
CA SER A 295 51.94 -26.43 -7.91
C SER A 295 52.26 -25.47 -9.07
N MET A 296 51.36 -24.53 -9.39
CA MET A 296 51.49 -23.58 -10.51
C MET A 296 52.14 -22.24 -10.11
N PHE A 297 52.27 -21.94 -8.81
CA PHE A 297 52.82 -20.68 -8.31
C PHE A 297 54.21 -20.86 -7.67
N ARG A 298 55.18 -21.35 -8.46
CA ARG A 298 56.58 -21.59 -8.01
C ARG A 298 57.44 -20.32 -7.83
N PHE A 299 56.84 -19.13 -7.85
CA PHE A 299 57.57 -17.85 -7.79
C PHE A 299 57.04 -16.96 -6.65
N GLY A 300 57.11 -17.44 -5.40
CA GLY A 300 57.07 -16.60 -4.19
C GLY A 300 55.85 -15.68 -4.00
N GLY A 301 54.74 -15.89 -4.72
CA GLY A 301 53.54 -15.06 -4.67
C GLY A 301 52.29 -15.83 -4.23
N HIS A 302 51.21 -15.11 -3.90
CA HIS A 302 49.92 -15.68 -3.51
C HIS A 302 49.00 -15.84 -4.74
N PRO A 303 48.00 -16.75 -4.72
CA PRO A 303 47.21 -17.09 -5.92
C PRO A 303 46.28 -15.96 -6.42
N LEU A 304 46.10 -14.89 -5.63
CA LEU A 304 45.30 -13.72 -6.04
C LEU A 304 46.05 -12.73 -6.94
N VAL A 305 47.38 -12.84 -7.12
CA VAL A 305 48.11 -11.88 -7.96
C VAL A 305 47.48 -11.79 -9.35
N GLY A 306 47.16 -10.58 -9.79
CA GLY A 306 46.48 -10.29 -11.06
C GLY A 306 45.20 -9.46 -10.91
N LYS A 307 44.52 -9.25 -12.04
CA LYS A 307 43.26 -8.50 -12.14
C LYS A 307 42.06 -9.42 -12.05
N TRP A 308 41.04 -8.97 -11.33
CA TRP A 308 39.80 -9.68 -11.06
C TRP A 308 38.62 -8.76 -11.26
N THR A 309 37.51 -9.30 -11.72
CA THR A 309 36.27 -8.56 -11.92
C THR A 309 35.06 -9.37 -11.46
N ASP A 310 33.98 -8.73 -11.05
CA ASP A 310 32.74 -9.43 -10.71
C ASP A 310 31.97 -9.86 -11.98
N GLU A 311 30.89 -10.63 -11.82
CA GLU A 311 30.08 -11.09 -12.95
C GLU A 311 29.47 -9.93 -13.77
N SER A 312 29.21 -8.78 -13.14
CA SER A 312 28.69 -7.60 -13.83
C SER A 312 29.78 -6.81 -14.58
N GLY A 313 31.05 -7.08 -14.32
CA GLY A 313 32.19 -6.34 -14.87
C GLY A 313 32.35 -4.93 -14.29
N MET A 314 31.51 -4.52 -13.32
CA MET A 314 31.54 -3.18 -12.76
C MET A 314 32.58 -3.01 -11.65
N VAL A 315 32.93 -4.10 -10.95
CA VAL A 315 33.85 -4.05 -9.81
C VAL A 315 35.14 -4.76 -10.16
N SER A 316 36.23 -4.00 -10.27
CA SER A 316 37.57 -4.54 -10.56
C SER A 316 38.50 -4.45 -9.35
N PHE A 317 39.17 -5.56 -9.05
CA PHE A 317 40.25 -5.64 -8.06
C PHE A 317 41.54 -6.03 -8.75
N GLU A 318 42.65 -5.44 -8.35
CA GLU A 318 43.98 -5.86 -8.80
C GLU A 318 44.85 -6.15 -7.58
N PHE A 319 45.51 -7.30 -7.56
CA PHE A 319 46.41 -7.66 -6.48
C PHE A 319 47.83 -7.83 -7.03
N THR A 320 48.80 -7.19 -6.38
CA THR A 320 50.23 -7.41 -6.59
C THR A 320 50.76 -8.32 -5.47
N SER A 321 52.06 -8.62 -5.48
CA SER A 321 52.70 -9.45 -4.45
C SER A 321 52.60 -8.90 -3.02
N ASP A 322 52.45 -7.59 -2.89
CA ASP A 322 52.55 -6.85 -1.64
C ASP A 322 51.49 -5.75 -1.49
N SER A 323 50.59 -5.62 -2.47
CA SER A 323 49.63 -4.53 -2.52
C SER A 323 48.28 -4.97 -3.11
N MET A 324 47.22 -4.31 -2.68
CA MET A 324 45.90 -4.39 -3.30
C MET A 324 45.58 -3.04 -3.94
N ILE A 325 45.11 -3.08 -5.18
CA ILE A 325 44.72 -1.93 -5.97
C ILE A 325 43.22 -2.00 -6.23
N THR A 326 42.51 -0.92 -5.91
CA THR A 326 41.06 -0.79 -6.14
C THR A 326 40.77 0.64 -6.55
N ASN A 327 40.00 0.85 -7.62
CA ASN A 327 39.71 2.19 -8.16
C ASN A 327 40.98 3.05 -8.33
N SER A 328 42.06 2.46 -8.82
CA SER A 328 43.38 3.10 -9.02
C SER A 328 44.12 3.55 -7.74
N VAL A 329 43.64 3.15 -6.55
CA VAL A 329 44.33 3.39 -5.28
C VAL A 329 45.08 2.12 -4.86
N SER A 330 46.40 2.19 -4.73
CA SER A 330 47.28 1.09 -4.32
C SER A 330 47.59 1.12 -2.83
N VAL A 331 47.56 -0.05 -2.20
CA VAL A 331 47.65 -0.17 -0.75
C VAL A 331 48.49 -1.39 -0.37
N PRO A 332 49.55 -1.22 0.43
CA PRO A 332 50.32 -2.32 0.98
C PRO A 332 49.46 -3.32 1.76
N ALA A 333 49.63 -4.60 1.47
CA ALA A 333 48.94 -5.71 2.12
C ALA A 333 49.85 -6.93 2.25
N THR A 334 49.69 -7.67 3.36
CA THR A 334 50.31 -8.97 3.59
C THR A 334 49.32 -10.06 3.26
N PHE A 335 49.76 -11.07 2.51
CA PHE A 335 48.93 -12.19 2.10
C PHE A 335 49.37 -13.46 2.82
N LYS A 336 48.43 -14.18 3.43
CA LYS A 336 48.67 -15.49 4.04
C LYS A 336 47.68 -16.50 3.48
N THR A 337 48.17 -17.62 3.01
CA THR A 337 47.35 -18.72 2.49
C THR A 337 47.13 -19.78 3.56
N LYS A 338 45.90 -20.29 3.69
CA LYS A 338 45.56 -21.42 4.55
C LYS A 338 44.42 -22.22 3.92
N GLY A 339 44.69 -23.46 3.51
CA GLY A 339 43.69 -24.29 2.82
C GLY A 339 43.31 -23.65 1.49
N ASP A 340 41.99 -23.52 1.22
CA ASP A 340 41.43 -22.86 0.04
C ASP A 340 41.32 -21.31 0.16
N ASP A 341 41.75 -20.77 1.29
CA ASP A 341 41.51 -19.38 1.68
C ASP A 341 42.80 -18.54 1.61
N VAL A 342 42.67 -17.32 1.09
CA VAL A 342 43.70 -16.29 1.10
C VAL A 342 43.28 -15.19 2.05
N TYR A 343 44.06 -15.01 3.11
CA TYR A 343 43.89 -13.98 4.13
C TYR A 343 44.71 -12.77 3.74
N ILE A 344 44.03 -11.67 3.44
CA ILE A 344 44.64 -10.40 3.05
C ILE A 344 44.62 -9.48 4.27
N THR A 345 45.79 -9.05 4.73
CA THR A 345 45.96 -8.14 5.87
C THR A 345 46.58 -6.83 5.39
N PRO A 346 45.79 -5.77 5.12
CA PRO A 346 46.31 -4.48 4.69
C PRO A 346 47.07 -3.78 5.83
N ALA A 347 48.15 -3.08 5.51
CA ALA A 347 48.99 -2.40 6.50
C ALA A 347 48.26 -1.32 7.32
N ASN A 348 47.15 -0.79 6.80
CA ASN A 348 46.37 0.30 7.38
C ASN A 348 45.01 -0.15 7.96
N GLY A 349 44.68 -1.44 7.89
CA GLY A 349 43.42 -1.98 8.43
C GLY A 349 43.64 -2.44 9.87
N GLY A 350 42.74 -2.06 10.79
CA GLY A 350 42.82 -2.33 12.25
C GLY A 350 42.77 -3.81 12.65
N GLY A 351 43.60 -4.66 12.06
CA GLY A 351 43.80 -6.07 12.39
C GLY A 351 42.85 -7.07 11.73
N GLN A 352 41.81 -6.63 11.00
CA GLN A 352 40.88 -7.54 10.34
C GLN A 352 41.39 -7.98 8.96
N SER A 353 41.51 -9.30 8.76
CA SER A 353 41.90 -9.89 7.48
C SER A 353 40.68 -10.12 6.58
N ILE A 354 40.79 -9.77 5.31
CA ILE A 354 39.82 -10.13 4.27
C ILE A 354 40.08 -11.58 3.87
N ILE A 355 39.04 -12.39 3.74
CA ILE A 355 39.17 -13.80 3.34
C ILE A 355 38.68 -13.94 1.90
N VAL A 356 39.54 -14.45 1.03
CA VAL A 356 39.17 -14.80 -0.33
C VAL A 356 39.27 -16.31 -0.50
N LYS A 357 38.15 -16.94 -0.80
CA LYS A 357 38.09 -18.39 -1.05
C LYS A 357 38.34 -18.62 -2.52
N MET A 358 39.45 -19.27 -2.85
CA MET A 358 39.74 -19.61 -4.23
C MET A 358 38.82 -20.75 -4.66
N ARG A 359 38.13 -20.57 -5.79
CA ARG A 359 37.32 -21.65 -6.39
C ARG A 359 38.10 -22.39 -7.46
N ASP A 360 38.89 -21.70 -8.26
CA ASP A 360 39.85 -22.26 -9.20
C ASP A 360 40.90 -21.18 -9.61
N ALA A 361 41.66 -21.40 -10.69
CA ALA A 361 42.67 -20.44 -11.16
C ALA A 361 42.07 -19.10 -11.60
N ASP A 362 40.87 -19.15 -12.20
CA ASP A 362 40.19 -18.03 -12.84
C ASP A 362 38.96 -17.55 -12.03
N HIS A 363 38.56 -18.25 -10.96
CA HIS A 363 37.42 -17.87 -10.12
C HIS A 363 37.76 -17.86 -8.64
N ALA A 364 37.32 -16.80 -7.94
CA ALA A 364 37.47 -16.64 -6.51
C ALA A 364 36.17 -16.11 -5.89
N ALA A 365 36.01 -16.27 -4.59
CA ALA A 365 34.88 -15.74 -3.84
C ALA A 365 35.43 -14.86 -2.71
N LEU A 366 35.18 -13.56 -2.80
CA LEU A 366 35.52 -12.59 -1.77
C LEU A 366 34.45 -12.65 -0.67
N ASP A 367 34.85 -13.12 0.52
CA ASP A 367 33.96 -13.22 1.67
C ASP A 367 33.98 -11.91 2.46
N MET A 368 32.86 -11.19 2.45
CA MET A 368 32.65 -9.94 3.19
C MET A 368 31.72 -10.16 4.40
N GLY A 369 31.65 -11.38 4.92
CA GLY A 369 30.82 -11.75 6.06
C GLY A 369 29.39 -12.12 5.63
N ILE A 370 28.51 -11.13 5.47
CA ILE A 370 27.09 -11.36 5.11
C ILE A 370 26.85 -11.54 3.60
N MET A 371 27.85 -11.23 2.77
CA MET A 371 27.79 -11.36 1.33
C MET A 371 29.10 -11.95 0.81
N SER A 372 29.00 -12.80 -0.21
CA SER A 372 30.13 -13.32 -0.98
C SER A 372 30.04 -12.79 -2.40
N VAL A 373 31.09 -12.15 -2.90
CA VAL A 373 31.16 -11.71 -4.30
C VAL A 373 32.00 -12.71 -5.09
N VAL A 374 31.44 -13.23 -6.18
CA VAL A 374 32.19 -14.10 -7.10
C VAL A 374 33.01 -13.22 -8.03
N LEU A 375 34.31 -13.47 -8.05
CA LEU A 375 35.29 -12.79 -8.87
C LEU A 375 35.77 -13.73 -9.96
N LYS A 376 35.97 -13.18 -11.16
CA LYS A 376 36.58 -13.82 -12.31
C LYS A 376 37.88 -13.10 -12.68
N ARG A 377 38.93 -13.87 -12.95
CA ARG A 377 40.23 -13.32 -13.38
C ARG A 377 40.10 -12.69 -14.76
N VAL A 378 40.62 -11.48 -14.89
CA VAL A 378 40.76 -10.78 -16.17
C VAL A 378 42.06 -11.26 -16.80
N LYS A 379 41.97 -11.83 -18.01
CA LYS A 379 43.11 -12.33 -18.78
C LYS A 379 43.80 -11.21 -19.54
#